data_AF-A0AAV8VB63-F1
#
_entry.id   AF-A0AAV8VB63-F1
#
_cell.length_a   1.000
_cell.length_b   1.000
_cell.length_c   1.000
_cell.angle_alpha   90.00
_cell.angle_beta   90.00
_cell.angle_gamma   90.00
#
_symmetry.space_group_name_H-M   'P 1'
#
loop_
_entity.id
_entity.type
_entity.pdbx_description
1 polymer ?
#
loop_
_entity_poly.entity_id
_entity_poly.type
_entity_poly.pdbx_seq_one_letter_code
_entity_poly.pdbx_strand_id
1 'polypeptide(L)'
;MMPNIKGPGQFNKRKIWGGVVDSIVLYAAPIWAGAMKIERHRKRVERVQRKVALRIAKAYRTVSTEAAQVVAGIPIGNRKR
;
A
#
# COMPACT_ATOMS: atom_id res chain seq x y z
N MET A 1 7.77 -15.54 -19.40
CA MET A 1 7.47 -14.83 -18.13
C MET A 1 6.35 -15.58 -17.41
N MET A 2 6.54 -15.95 -16.14
CA MET A 2 5.49 -16.63 -15.37
C MET A 2 4.49 -15.61 -14.79
N PRO A 3 3.18 -15.83 -14.96
CA PRO A 3 2.17 -14.98 -14.35
C PRO A 3 2.08 -15.28 -12.85
N ASN A 4 1.87 -14.25 -12.03
CA ASN A 4 1.90 -14.32 -10.55
C ASN A 4 0.60 -14.94 -9.97
N ILE A 5 0.14 -16.04 -10.59
CA ILE A 5 -1.16 -16.67 -10.38
C ILE A 5 -1.06 -17.70 -9.25
N LYS A 6 -0.87 -17.23 -8.01
CA LYS A 6 -1.28 -18.06 -6.86
C LYS A 6 -2.80 -17.97 -6.73
N GLY A 7 -3.48 -19.09 -6.46
CA GLY A 7 -4.95 -19.23 -6.55
C GLY A 7 -5.79 -18.16 -5.83
N PRO A 8 -7.10 -18.07 -6.14
CA PRO A 8 -8.00 -16.99 -5.71
C PRO A 8 -8.03 -16.76 -4.19
N GLY A 9 -7.87 -17.80 -3.37
CA GLY A 9 -7.83 -17.70 -1.91
C GLY A 9 -6.71 -16.81 -1.34
N GLN A 10 -5.62 -16.58 -2.07
CA GLN A 10 -4.55 -15.68 -1.60
C GLN A 10 -4.89 -14.20 -1.76
N PHE A 11 -5.73 -13.83 -2.74
CA PHE A 11 -6.11 -12.44 -2.96
C PHE A 11 -6.89 -11.89 -1.77
N ASN A 12 -7.94 -12.59 -1.35
CA ASN A 12 -8.77 -12.18 -0.21
C ASN A 12 -7.95 -12.09 1.09
N LYS A 13 -7.07 -13.07 1.34
CA LYS A 13 -6.15 -13.04 2.50
C LYS A 13 -5.26 -11.80 2.47
N ARG A 14 -4.63 -11.49 1.32
CA ARG A 14 -3.75 -10.31 1.19
C ARG A 14 -4.51 -9.00 1.34
N LYS A 15 -5.76 -8.93 0.85
CA LYS A 15 -6.63 -7.75 1.03
C LYS A 15 -6.97 -7.53 2.51
N ILE A 16 -7.31 -8.59 3.24
CA ILE A 16 -7.53 -8.53 4.70
C ILE A 16 -6.27 -8.04 5.42
N TRP A 17 -5.10 -8.62 5.14
CA TRP A 17 -3.84 -8.16 5.70
C TRP A 17 -3.51 -6.71 5.34
N GLY A 18 -3.85 -6.28 4.11
CA GLY A 18 -3.73 -4.89 3.69
C GLY A 18 -4.55 -3.94 4.55
N GLY A 19 -5.82 -4.27 4.76
CA GLY A 19 -6.71 -3.51 5.63
C GLY A 19 -6.21 -3.44 7.07
N VAL A 20 -5.66 -4.54 7.61
CA VAL A 20 -5.05 -4.54 8.96
C VAL A 20 -3.84 -3.61 9.03
N VAL A 21 -2.97 -3.62 8.01
CA VAL A 21 -1.82 -2.72 7.95
C VAL A 21 -2.26 -1.26 7.88
N ASP A 22 -3.25 -0.94 7.05
CA ASP A 22 -3.78 0.42 6.95
C ASP A 22 -4.42 0.87 8.27
N SER A 23 -5.17 0.02 8.95
CA SER A 23 -5.72 0.31 10.29
C SER A 23 -4.63 0.59 11.32
N ILE A 24 -3.53 -0.18 11.34
CA ILE A 24 -2.41 0.06 12.26
C ILE A 24 -1.72 1.39 11.95
N VAL A 25 -1.51 1.71 10.66
CA VAL A 25 -0.91 2.97 10.24
C VAL A 25 -1.81 4.16 10.59
N LEU A 26 -3.13 4.00 10.44
CA LEU A 26 -4.11 5.07 10.69
C LEU A 26 -4.43 5.26 12.18
N TYR A 27 -4.30 4.22 13.00
CA TYR A 27 -4.57 4.29 14.44
C TYR A 27 -3.76 5.40 15.13
N ALA A 28 -2.48 5.53 14.78
CA ALA A 28 -1.58 6.55 15.30
C ALA A 28 -1.40 7.76 14.35
N ALA A 29 -2.22 7.88 13.30
CA ALA A 29 -2.15 8.99 12.36
C ALA A 29 -2.13 10.39 13.00
N PRO A 30 -2.98 10.73 13.99
CA PRO A 30 -2.95 12.06 14.60
C PRO A 30 -1.64 12.32 15.38
N ILE A 31 -1.05 11.29 15.97
CA ILE A 31 0.20 11.38 16.73
C ILE A 31 1.39 11.62 15.79
N TRP A 32 1.39 10.95 14.64
CA TRP A 32 2.48 11.07 13.66
C TRP A 32 2.24 12.12 12.59
N ALA A 33 1.13 12.87 12.63
CA ALA A 33 0.85 13.93 11.67
C ALA A 33 2.01 14.94 11.55
N GLY A 34 2.65 15.28 12.67
CA GLY A 34 3.86 16.11 12.69
C GLY A 34 5.07 15.44 12.04
N ALA A 35 5.29 14.14 12.30
CA ALA A 35 6.39 13.38 11.71
C ALA A 35 6.21 13.15 10.20
N MET A 36 4.96 13.07 9.72
CA MET A 36 4.64 12.89 8.30
C MET A 36 4.96 14.14 7.45
N LYS A 37 5.29 15.28 8.08
CA LYS A 37 5.85 16.45 7.38
C LYS A 37 7.26 16.19 6.84
N ILE A 38 7.99 15.25 7.44
CA ILE A 38 9.34 14.89 7.02
C ILE A 38 9.26 13.92 5.83
N GLU A 39 9.84 14.32 4.70
CA GLU A 39 9.80 13.56 3.46
C GLU A 39 10.33 12.12 3.62
N ARG A 40 11.36 11.93 4.45
CA ARG A 40 11.93 10.62 4.74
C ARG A 40 10.92 9.66 5.38
N HIS A 41 10.09 10.16 6.29
CA HIS A 41 9.07 9.36 6.97
C HIS A 41 7.94 9.03 6.00
N ARG A 42 7.49 10.02 5.20
CA ARG A 42 6.50 9.82 4.13
C ARG A 42 6.93 8.76 3.12
N LYS A 43 8.16 8.84 2.61
CA LYS A 43 8.76 7.84 1.69
C LYS A 43 8.91 6.46 2.31
N ARG A 44 8.99 6.35 3.64
CA ARG A 44 9.06 5.06 4.33
C ARG A 44 7.69 4.40 4.38
N VAL A 45 6.66 5.15 4.74
CA VAL A 45 5.26 4.68 4.74
C VAL A 45 4.83 4.30 3.31
N GLU A 46 5.12 5.14 2.32
CA GLU A 46 4.79 4.87 0.93
C GLU A 46 5.45 3.58 0.39
N ARG A 47 6.70 3.30 0.80
CA ARG A 47 7.38 2.04 0.43
C ARG A 47 6.69 0.81 1.02
N VAL A 48 6.12 0.91 2.22
CA VAL A 48 5.35 -0.16 2.84
C VAL A 48 4.03 -0.34 2.11
N GLN A 49 3.27 0.74 1.90
CA GLN A 49 2.01 0.72 1.17
C GLN A 49 2.17 0.18 -0.26
N ARG A 50 3.24 0.57 -0.99
CA ARG A 50 3.55 0.04 -2.32
C ARG A 50 3.75 -1.48 -2.29
N LYS A 51 4.49 -2.01 -1.31
CA LYS A 51 4.71 -3.46 -1.21
C LYS A 51 3.41 -4.21 -0.95
N VAL A 52 2.53 -3.65 -0.10
CA VAL A 52 1.20 -4.20 0.18
C VAL A 52 0.33 -4.15 -1.07
N ALA A 53 0.26 -3.00 -1.75
CA ALA A 53 -0.50 -2.79 -2.98
C ALA A 53 -0.10 -3.78 -4.08
N LEU A 54 1.20 -3.95 -4.35
CA LEU A 54 1.70 -4.90 -5.35
C LEU A 54 1.32 -6.35 -5.01
N ARG A 55 1.35 -6.72 -3.71
CA ARG A 55 0.96 -8.06 -3.27
C ARG A 55 -0.54 -8.30 -3.43
N ILE A 56 -1.37 -7.32 -3.09
CA ILE A 56 -2.83 -7.40 -3.25
C ILE A 56 -3.17 -7.47 -4.74
N ALA A 57 -2.69 -6.51 -5.54
CA ALA A 57 -2.96 -6.44 -6.98
C ALA A 57 -2.28 -7.54 -7.82
N LYS A 58 -1.41 -8.36 -7.22
CA LYS A 58 -0.51 -9.30 -7.93
C LYS A 58 0.29 -8.63 -9.05
N ALA A 59 0.57 -7.33 -8.90
CA ALA A 59 1.21 -6.50 -9.90
C ALA A 59 2.74 -6.70 -9.91
N TYR A 60 3.35 -6.51 -11.08
CA TYR A 60 4.81 -6.53 -11.22
C TYR A 60 5.45 -5.30 -10.57
N ARG A 61 6.74 -5.41 -10.24
CA ARG A 61 7.52 -4.32 -9.61
C ARG A 61 7.62 -3.06 -10.48
N THR A 62 7.40 -3.16 -11.79
CA THR A 62 7.41 -2.07 -12.75
C THR A 62 6.13 -1.25 -12.76
N VAL A 63 5.03 -1.75 -12.19
CA VAL A 63 3.75 -1.05 -12.16
C VAL A 63 3.86 0.23 -11.32
N SER A 64 3.24 1.32 -11.78
CA SER A 64 3.16 2.58 -11.03
C SER A 64 2.56 2.36 -9.64
N THR A 65 3.06 3.09 -8.62
CA THR A 65 2.56 2.96 -7.24
C THR A 65 1.08 3.32 -7.17
N GLU A 66 0.69 4.39 -7.85
CA GLU A 66 -0.67 4.91 -7.86
C GLU A 66 -1.63 3.90 -8.49
N ALA A 67 -1.28 3.35 -9.64
CA ALA A 67 -2.08 2.32 -10.29
C ALA A 67 -2.24 1.06 -9.41
N ALA A 68 -1.17 0.64 -8.73
CA ALA A 68 -1.23 -0.50 -7.81
C ALA A 68 -2.10 -0.20 -6.58
N GLN A 69 -2.05 1.02 -6.04
CA GLN A 69 -2.87 1.46 -4.90
C GLN A 69 -4.37 1.47 -5.25
N VAL A 70 -4.72 1.99 -6.44
CA VAL A 70 -6.11 1.98 -6.94
C VAL A 70 -6.65 0.56 -7.03
N VAL A 71 -5.91 -0.36 -7.66
CA VAL A 71 -6.33 -1.77 -7.79
C VAL A 71 -6.40 -2.48 -6.43
N ALA A 72 -5.55 -2.09 -5.48
CA ALA A 72 -5.53 -2.65 -4.14
C ALA A 72 -6.58 -2.03 -3.19
N GLY A 73 -7.22 -0.92 -3.57
CA GLY A 73 -8.13 -0.16 -2.71
C GLY A 73 -7.43 0.59 -1.56
N ILE A 74 -6.14 0.89 -1.71
CA ILE A 74 -5.36 1.66 -0.72
C ILE A 74 -5.47 3.14 -1.08
N PRO A 75 -5.74 4.03 -0.10
CA PRO A 75 -5.84 5.46 -0.37
C PRO A 75 -4.55 6.01 -0.99
N ILE A 76 -4.70 6.72 -2.10
CA ILE A 76 -3.58 7.42 -2.74
C ILE A 76 -3.16 8.54 -1.80
N GLY A 77 -1.92 8.52 -1.34
CA GLY A 77 -1.38 9.60 -0.53
C GLY A 77 -1.36 10.87 -1.37
N ASN A 78 -2.35 11.76 -1.17
CA ASN A 78 -2.47 13.04 -1.88
C ASN A 78 -1.17 13.83 -1.76
N ARG A 79 -0.32 13.73 -2.78
CA ARG A 79 0.77 14.67 -3.01
C ARG A 79 0.11 15.89 -3.63
N LYS A 80 -0.26 16.88 -2.80
CA LYS A 80 -0.60 18.19 -3.34
C LYS A 80 0.57 18.64 -4.23
N ARG A 81 0.27 18.93 -5.50
CA ARG A 81 1.11 19.75 -6.37
C ARG A 81 1.26 21.13 -5.77
#